data_AF-A0A2M7IJC4-F1
#
_entry.id   AF-A0A2M7IJC4-F1
#
_cell.length_a   1.000
_cell.length_b   1.000
_cell.length_c   1.000
_cell.angle_alpha   90.00
_cell.angle_beta   90.00
_cell.angle_gamma   90.00
#
_symmetry.space_group_name_H-M   'P 1'
#
loop_
_entity.id
_entity.type
_entity.pdbx_description
1 polymer ?
#
loop_
_entity_poly.entity_id
_entity_poly.type
_entity_poly.pdbx_seq_one_letter_code
_entity_poly.pdbx_strand_id
1 'polypeptide(L)'
;MISPFDIYNQLADKFKFPEFGRFLLWAKLISYSISTLLIFSMIILLSRSRATWWVAERLDSFRKPNLPERMQKDWEKINDRLEKGDEASLKLAIIEADNMLEDVLKRMGMEGKDMGERLEQLNTEQFKSYNDVLEAHRLRNLIVHQKDILITKEQAERAAKAYGEGLKELEVL
;
A
#
# COMPACT_ATOMS: atom_id res chain seq x y z
N MET A 1 42.19 -60.19 -6.97
CA MET A 1 41.05 -59.52 -7.63
C MET A 1 39.99 -59.34 -6.56
N ILE A 2 39.69 -58.12 -6.13
CA ILE A 2 38.69 -57.88 -5.06
C ILE A 2 37.34 -58.31 -5.62
N SER A 3 36.62 -59.19 -4.92
CA SER A 3 35.31 -59.62 -5.41
C SER A 3 34.32 -58.45 -5.30
N PRO A 4 33.37 -58.31 -6.24
CA PRO A 4 32.31 -57.31 -6.14
C PRO A 4 31.54 -57.37 -4.81
N PHE A 5 31.47 -58.56 -4.19
CA PHE A 5 30.84 -58.80 -2.90
C PHE A 5 31.63 -58.17 -1.72
N ASP A 6 32.96 -58.17 -1.77
CA ASP A 6 33.80 -57.55 -0.74
C ASP A 6 33.70 -56.02 -0.77
N ILE A 7 33.54 -55.44 -1.96
CA ILE A 7 33.30 -53.99 -2.13
C ILE A 7 31.96 -53.60 -1.53
N TYR A 8 30.92 -54.41 -1.77
CA TYR A 8 29.59 -54.19 -1.19
C TYR A 8 29.63 -54.23 0.34
N ASN A 9 30.29 -55.24 0.93
CA ASN A 9 30.38 -55.36 2.38
C ASN A 9 31.20 -54.23 3.02
N GLN A 10 32.31 -53.82 2.41
CA GLN A 10 33.09 -52.67 2.90
C GLN A 10 32.30 -51.35 2.85
N LEU A 11 31.45 -51.16 1.83
CA LEU A 11 30.56 -50.01 1.75
C LEU A 11 29.44 -50.10 2.79
N ALA A 12 28.81 -51.27 2.92
CA ALA A 12 27.74 -51.51 3.88
C ALA A 12 28.20 -51.33 5.33
N ASP A 13 29.41 -51.77 5.67
CA ASP A 13 29.99 -51.56 6.99
C ASP A 13 30.32 -50.09 7.25
N LYS A 14 30.72 -49.33 6.21
CA LYS A 14 30.85 -47.86 6.30
C LYS A 14 29.54 -47.15 6.65
N PHE A 15 28.40 -47.67 6.19
CA PHE A 15 27.08 -47.14 6.54
C PHE A 15 26.58 -47.54 7.93
N LYS A 16 27.14 -48.60 8.53
CA LYS A 16 26.77 -49.10 9.87
C LYS A 16 27.54 -48.44 11.02
N PHE A 17 28.51 -47.55 10.73
CA PHE A 17 29.22 -46.84 11.81
C PHE A 17 28.30 -45.82 12.49
N PRO A 18 28.18 -45.85 13.84
CA PRO A 18 27.33 -44.92 14.60
C PRO A 18 27.71 -43.44 14.39
N GLU A 19 28.96 -43.16 14.00
CA GLU A 19 29.42 -41.81 13.65
C GLU A 19 28.79 -41.26 12.37
N PHE A 20 28.48 -42.12 11.39
CA PHE A 20 27.79 -41.70 10.17
C PHE A 20 26.34 -41.27 10.48
N GLY A 21 25.67 -41.97 11.40
CA GLY A 21 24.34 -41.58 11.89
C GLY A 21 24.36 -40.21 12.57
N ARG A 22 25.36 -39.94 13.42
CA ARG A 22 25.52 -38.62 14.08
C ARG A 22 25.77 -37.50 13.09
N PHE A 23 26.61 -37.73 12.08
CA PHE A 23 26.83 -36.76 10.99
C PHE A 23 25.53 -36.42 10.26
N LEU A 24 24.71 -37.44 9.93
CA LEU A 24 23.42 -37.22 9.28
C LEU A 24 22.42 -36.46 10.17
N LEU A 25 22.45 -36.66 11.48
CA LEU A 25 21.61 -35.91 12.43
C LEU A 25 21.98 -34.42 12.44
N TRP A 26 23.28 -34.10 12.50
CA TRP A 26 23.75 -32.72 12.44
C TRP A 26 23.45 -32.06 11.10
N ALA A 27 23.67 -32.78 9.99
CA ALA A 27 23.34 -32.29 8.65
C ALA A 27 21.85 -31.95 8.51
N LYS A 28 20.96 -32.79 9.07
CA LYS A 28 19.51 -32.52 9.10
C LYS A 28 19.16 -31.29 9.92
N LEU A 29 19.74 -31.13 11.12
CA LEU A 29 19.49 -29.96 11.99
C LEU A 29 19.93 -28.64 11.34
N ILE A 30 21.09 -28.66 10.67
CA ILE A 30 21.60 -27.49 9.93
C ILE A 30 20.68 -27.21 8.74
N SER A 31 20.29 -28.23 7.99
CA SER A 31 19.37 -28.08 6.85
C SER A 31 18.02 -27.49 7.26
N TYR A 32 17.44 -27.94 8.37
CA TYR A 32 16.19 -27.38 8.89
C TYR A 32 16.35 -25.92 9.34
N SER A 33 17.46 -25.59 10.01
CA SER A 33 17.75 -24.21 10.44
C SER A 33 17.92 -23.25 9.25
N ILE A 34 18.62 -23.69 8.19
CA ILE A 34 18.76 -22.90 6.96
C ILE A 34 17.39 -22.74 6.27
N SER A 35 16.61 -23.82 6.20
CA SER A 35 15.29 -23.79 5.57
C SER A 35 14.34 -22.82 6.28
N THR A 36 14.33 -22.80 7.62
CA THR A 36 13.48 -21.87 8.38
C THR A 36 13.90 -20.41 8.19
N LEU A 37 15.20 -20.11 8.16
CA LEU A 37 15.72 -18.78 7.87
C LEU A 37 15.36 -18.31 6.45
N LEU A 38 15.47 -19.19 5.45
CA LEU A 38 15.09 -18.88 4.08
C LEU A 38 13.59 -18.63 3.94
N ILE A 39 12.75 -19.44 4.60
CA ILE A 39 11.30 -19.23 4.63
C ILE A 39 10.96 -17.91 5.31
N PHE A 40 11.59 -17.59 6.44
CA PHE A 40 11.38 -16.34 7.17
C PHE A 40 11.80 -15.12 6.34
N SER A 41 12.98 -15.17 5.72
CA SER A 41 13.46 -14.16 4.78
C SER A 41 12.52 -14.01 3.59
N MET A 42 12.04 -15.11 3.01
CA MET A 42 11.04 -15.09 1.94
C MET A 42 9.74 -14.43 2.38
N ILE A 43 9.25 -14.69 3.61
CA ILE A 43 8.06 -14.04 4.16
C ILE A 43 8.28 -12.53 4.30
N ILE A 44 9.42 -12.08 4.81
CA ILE A 44 9.78 -10.66 4.94
C ILE A 44 9.90 -9.98 3.57
N LEU A 45 10.57 -10.64 2.61
CA LEU A 45 10.71 -10.12 1.26
C LEU A 45 9.37 -10.06 0.55
N LEU A 46 8.48 -11.05 0.73
CA LEU A 46 7.14 -11.05 0.16
C LEU A 46 6.21 -10.02 0.84
N SER A 47 6.33 -9.79 2.15
CA SER A 47 5.54 -8.74 2.82
C SER A 47 5.98 -7.35 2.37
N ARG A 48 7.29 -7.14 2.18
CA ARG A 48 7.84 -5.87 1.65
C ARG A 48 7.64 -5.70 0.14
N SER A 49 7.61 -6.81 -0.61
CA SER A 49 7.38 -6.86 -2.06
C SER A 49 5.90 -6.67 -2.42
N ARG A 50 4.95 -7.26 -1.68
CA ARG A 50 3.52 -7.01 -1.92
C ARG A 50 3.16 -5.53 -1.80
N ALA A 51 3.84 -4.78 -0.92
CA ALA A 51 3.66 -3.34 -0.78
C ALA A 51 4.09 -2.55 -2.05
N THR A 52 5.11 -3.00 -2.77
CA THR A 52 5.61 -2.30 -3.98
C THR A 52 4.99 -2.83 -5.28
N TRP A 53 4.66 -4.12 -5.34
CA TRP A 53 4.06 -4.76 -6.53
C TRP A 53 2.55 -4.52 -6.65
N TRP A 54 1.82 -4.30 -5.54
CA TRP A 54 0.38 -3.94 -5.60
C TRP A 54 0.12 -2.52 -6.12
N VAL A 55 1.02 -1.58 -5.84
CA VAL A 55 0.91 -0.20 -6.35
C VAL A 55 1.18 -0.15 -7.85
N ALA A 56 2.22 -0.85 -8.32
CA ALA A 56 2.60 -0.87 -9.74
C ALA A 56 1.58 -1.57 -10.64
N GLU A 57 0.96 -2.67 -10.18
CA GLU A 57 -0.03 -3.42 -10.98
C GLU A 57 -1.45 -2.82 -10.90
N ARG A 58 -1.72 -1.94 -9.92
CA ARG A 58 -3.00 -1.21 -9.81
C ARG A 58 -2.98 0.20 -10.36
N LEU A 59 -1.80 0.79 -10.58
CA LEU A 59 -1.67 1.89 -11.54
C LEU A 59 -2.13 1.44 -12.94
N ASP A 60 -1.96 0.16 -13.29
CA ASP A 60 -2.54 -0.41 -14.51
C ASP A 60 -4.08 -0.47 -14.49
N SER A 61 -4.73 -0.37 -13.32
CA SER A 61 -6.20 -0.22 -13.23
C SER A 61 -6.70 1.17 -13.60
N PHE A 62 -5.80 2.16 -13.71
CA PHE A 62 -6.06 3.41 -14.43
C PHE A 62 -6.06 3.23 -15.96
N ARG A 63 -5.68 2.06 -16.50
CA ARG A 63 -5.91 1.71 -17.93
C ARG A 63 -7.37 1.43 -18.29
N LYS A 64 -8.36 1.66 -17.40
CA LYS A 64 -9.74 1.76 -17.88
C LYS A 64 -9.81 2.93 -18.86
N PRO A 65 -10.16 2.70 -20.14
CA PRO A 65 -10.29 3.80 -21.08
C PRO A 65 -11.31 4.78 -20.48
N ASN A 66 -10.91 6.04 -20.34
CA ASN A 66 -11.69 7.18 -19.80
C ASN A 66 -11.69 7.41 -18.27
N LEU A 67 -10.89 6.71 -17.47
CA LEU A 67 -10.81 7.04 -16.03
C LEU A 67 -10.27 8.46 -15.77
N PRO A 68 -9.16 8.92 -16.42
CA PRO A 68 -8.67 10.29 -16.24
C PRO A 68 -9.71 11.35 -16.66
N GLU A 69 -10.43 11.12 -17.76
CA GLU A 69 -11.47 12.04 -18.25
C GLU A 69 -12.62 12.17 -17.23
N ARG A 70 -13.03 11.06 -16.62
CA ARG A 70 -14.05 11.10 -15.56
C ARG A 70 -13.56 11.86 -14.34
N MET A 71 -12.32 11.62 -13.92
CA MET A 71 -11.76 12.29 -12.74
C MET A 71 -11.59 13.79 -12.97
N GLN A 72 -11.20 14.22 -14.18
CA GLN A 72 -11.20 15.63 -14.57
C GLN A 72 -12.60 16.25 -14.51
N LYS A 73 -13.62 15.59 -15.07
CA LYS A 73 -15.02 16.08 -14.99
C LYS A 73 -15.54 16.16 -13.56
N ASP A 74 -15.19 15.20 -12.72
CA ASP A 74 -15.58 15.23 -11.32
C ASP A 74 -14.82 16.35 -10.56
N TRP A 75 -13.58 16.65 -10.95
CA TRP A 75 -12.81 17.77 -10.40
C TRP A 75 -13.35 19.14 -10.84
N GLU A 76 -13.79 19.27 -12.09
CA GLU A 76 -14.47 20.48 -12.58
C GLU A 76 -15.71 20.81 -11.74
N LYS A 77 -16.52 19.80 -11.37
CA LYS A 77 -17.67 20.01 -10.48
C LYS A 77 -17.27 20.53 -9.10
N ILE A 78 -16.13 20.10 -8.57
CA ILE A 78 -15.60 20.61 -7.31
C ILE A 78 -15.26 22.09 -7.45
N ASN A 79 -14.61 22.49 -8.56
CA ASN A 79 -14.32 23.90 -8.84
C ASN A 79 -15.60 24.73 -8.98
N ASP A 80 -16.60 24.25 -9.72
CA ASP A 80 -17.90 24.94 -9.88
C ASP A 80 -18.57 25.21 -8.53
N ARG A 81 -18.45 24.28 -7.56
CA ARG A 81 -18.98 24.44 -6.21
C ARG A 81 -18.21 25.49 -5.41
N LEU A 82 -16.89 25.51 -5.52
CA LEU A 82 -16.05 26.54 -4.88
C LEU A 82 -16.35 27.94 -5.44
N GLU A 83 -16.63 28.03 -6.74
CA GLU A 83 -17.00 29.28 -7.39
C GLU A 83 -18.33 29.83 -6.87
N LYS A 84 -19.37 28.98 -6.76
CA LYS A 84 -20.68 29.36 -6.19
C LYS A 84 -20.56 30.00 -4.81
N GLY A 85 -19.67 29.49 -3.97
CA GLY A 85 -19.27 30.12 -2.72
C GLY A 85 -20.31 30.08 -1.59
N ASP A 86 -21.50 29.49 -1.80
CA ASP A 86 -22.46 29.25 -0.73
C ASP A 86 -21.96 28.12 0.19
N GLU A 87 -22.31 28.20 1.47
CA GLU A 87 -21.80 27.29 2.50
C GLU A 87 -22.03 25.81 2.18
N ALA A 88 -23.18 25.46 1.61
CA ALA A 88 -23.51 24.08 1.26
C ALA A 88 -22.63 23.59 0.09
N SER A 89 -22.44 24.41 -0.93
CA SER A 89 -21.51 24.11 -2.04
C SER A 89 -20.07 23.97 -1.56
N LEU A 90 -19.60 24.86 -0.68
CA LEU A 90 -18.24 24.79 -0.12
C LEU A 90 -18.02 23.51 0.69
N LYS A 91 -18.97 23.14 1.55
CA LYS A 91 -18.89 21.90 2.36
C LYS A 91 -18.87 20.67 1.46
N LEU A 92 -19.73 20.67 0.44
CA LEU A 92 -19.83 19.56 -0.50
C LEU A 92 -18.58 19.44 -1.38
N ALA A 93 -17.97 20.54 -1.79
CA ALA A 93 -16.71 20.54 -2.53
C ALA A 93 -15.59 19.83 -1.74
N ILE A 94 -15.46 20.12 -0.44
CA ILE A 94 -14.47 19.47 0.43
C ILE A 94 -14.75 17.97 0.57
N ILE A 95 -16.01 17.57 0.77
CA ILE A 95 -16.40 16.17 0.91
C ILE A 95 -16.14 15.40 -0.40
N GLU A 96 -16.51 15.97 -1.55
CA GLU A 96 -16.28 15.35 -2.86
C GLU A 96 -14.79 15.22 -3.17
N ALA A 97 -13.98 16.25 -2.86
CA ALA A 97 -12.52 16.21 -3.04
C ALA A 97 -11.85 15.13 -2.17
N ASP A 98 -12.26 15.02 -0.90
CA ASP A 98 -11.79 13.97 0.02
C ASP A 98 -12.15 12.58 -0.51
N ASN A 99 -13.41 12.35 -0.86
CA ASN A 99 -13.88 11.07 -1.40
C ASN A 99 -13.13 10.69 -2.68
N MET A 100 -12.82 11.66 -3.54
CA MET A 100 -12.08 11.42 -4.77
C MET A 100 -10.67 10.89 -4.49
N LEU A 101 -9.94 11.51 -3.56
CA LEU A 101 -8.63 11.01 -3.14
C LEU A 101 -8.74 9.66 -2.44
N GLU A 102 -9.78 9.45 -1.61
CA GLU A 102 -9.97 8.19 -0.88
C GLU A 102 -10.17 7.03 -1.86
N ASP A 103 -10.96 7.26 -2.91
CA ASP A 103 -11.19 6.30 -3.98
C ASP A 103 -9.91 5.99 -4.75
N VAL A 104 -9.04 6.99 -4.99
CA VAL A 104 -7.72 6.78 -5.59
C VAL A 104 -6.84 5.90 -4.71
N LEU A 105 -6.72 6.22 -3.42
CA LEU A 105 -5.92 5.43 -2.48
C LEU A 105 -6.44 3.98 -2.36
N LYS A 106 -7.77 3.79 -2.31
CA LYS A 106 -8.39 2.46 -2.33
C LYS A 106 -8.04 1.69 -3.61
N ARG A 107 -8.09 2.35 -4.77
CA ARG A 107 -7.72 1.74 -6.06
C ARG A 107 -6.25 1.38 -6.13
N MET A 108 -5.38 2.20 -5.55
CA MET A 108 -3.95 1.90 -5.42
C MET A 108 -3.68 0.73 -4.46
N GLY A 109 -4.68 0.28 -3.70
CA GLY A 109 -4.56 -0.86 -2.81
C GLY A 109 -4.19 -0.52 -1.37
N MET A 110 -4.30 0.74 -0.98
CA MET A 110 -4.03 1.16 0.38
C MET A 110 -5.15 0.64 1.29
N GLU A 111 -4.78 -0.21 2.23
CA GLU A 111 -5.71 -0.80 3.19
C GLU A 111 -5.98 0.19 4.33
N GLY A 112 -6.98 -0.06 5.17
CA GLY A 112 -7.32 0.85 6.27
C GLY A 112 -8.79 1.25 6.28
N LYS A 113 -9.26 1.68 7.44
CA LYS A 113 -10.66 2.00 7.73
C LYS A 113 -11.05 3.38 7.23
N ASP A 114 -10.14 4.34 7.31
CA ASP A 114 -10.35 5.72 6.90
C ASP A 114 -9.19 6.26 6.04
N MET A 115 -9.29 7.52 5.63
CA MET A 115 -8.26 8.20 4.85
C MET A 115 -6.93 8.26 5.63
N GLY A 116 -6.96 8.53 6.93
CA GLY A 116 -5.77 8.66 7.76
C GLY A 116 -4.94 7.38 7.77
N GLU A 117 -5.57 6.23 8.05
CA GLU A 117 -4.91 4.92 8.03
C GLU A 117 -4.34 4.58 6.64
N ARG A 118 -4.98 5.03 5.55
CA ARG A 118 -4.49 4.84 4.18
C ARG A 118 -3.32 5.76 3.85
N LEU A 119 -3.34 7.00 4.31
CA LEU A 119 -2.26 7.96 4.12
C LEU A 119 -0.98 7.53 4.86
N GLU A 120 -1.09 6.90 6.03
CA GLU A 120 0.06 6.40 6.79
C GLU A 120 0.90 5.36 6.02
N GLN A 121 0.31 4.70 5.02
CA GLN A 121 1.03 3.77 4.14
C GLN A 121 1.80 4.45 3.02
N LEU A 122 1.54 5.74 2.74
CA LEU A 122 2.33 6.52 1.80
C LEU A 122 3.65 6.91 2.46
N ASN A 123 4.74 6.76 1.72
CA ASN A 123 6.01 7.33 2.14
C ASN A 123 5.92 8.86 2.05
N THR A 124 6.03 9.55 3.18
CA THR A 124 5.98 11.02 3.27
C THR A 124 7.12 11.71 2.50
N GLU A 125 8.22 11.02 2.22
CA GLU A 125 9.29 11.52 1.35
C GLU A 125 8.86 11.59 -0.14
N GLN A 126 7.89 10.77 -0.52
CA GLN A 126 7.38 10.65 -1.88
C GLN A 126 6.04 11.38 -2.09
N PHE A 127 5.23 11.51 -1.04
CA PHE A 127 3.96 12.23 -1.04
C PHE A 127 4.07 13.52 -0.21
N LYS A 128 4.44 14.62 -0.86
CA LYS A 128 4.77 15.88 -0.18
C LYS A 128 3.51 16.58 0.35
N SER A 129 2.37 16.36 -0.31
CA SER A 129 1.07 16.89 0.14
C SER A 129 0.49 16.18 1.38
N TYR A 130 1.19 15.21 1.98
CA TYR A 130 0.70 14.42 3.11
C TYR A 130 0.08 15.27 4.24
N ASN A 131 0.82 16.28 4.72
CA ASN A 131 0.37 17.08 5.87
C ASN A 131 -0.85 17.93 5.53
N ASP A 132 -0.86 18.52 4.34
CA ASP A 132 -1.94 19.39 3.87
C ASP A 132 -3.22 18.60 3.63
N VAL A 133 -3.10 17.40 3.04
CA VAL A 133 -4.22 16.47 2.86
C VAL A 133 -4.76 16.01 4.22
N LEU A 134 -3.88 15.71 5.18
CA LEU A 134 -4.30 15.28 6.51
C LEU A 134 -5.04 16.41 7.26
N GLU A 135 -4.61 17.66 7.11
CA GLU A 135 -5.33 18.82 7.65
C GLU A 135 -6.70 19.00 6.97
N ALA A 136 -6.75 18.90 5.64
CA ALA A 136 -8.00 18.95 4.88
C ALA A 136 -8.97 17.83 5.28
N HIS A 137 -8.46 16.62 5.56
CA HIS A 137 -9.25 15.49 6.03
C HIS A 137 -9.87 15.74 7.40
N ARG A 138 -9.11 16.36 8.32
CA ARG A 138 -9.66 16.79 9.62
C ARG A 138 -10.78 17.81 9.45
N LEU A 139 -10.63 18.78 8.55
CA LEU A 139 -11.70 19.74 8.24
C LEU A 139 -12.94 19.03 7.68
N ARG A 140 -12.76 18.08 6.75
CA ARG A 140 -13.86 17.24 6.23
C ARG A 140 -14.58 16.50 7.35
N ASN A 141 -13.83 15.91 8.28
CA ASN A 141 -14.42 15.19 9.42
C ASN A 141 -15.23 16.13 10.30
N LEU A 142 -14.76 17.36 10.56
CA LEU A 142 -15.52 18.36 11.29
C LEU A 142 -16.83 18.71 10.58
N ILE A 143 -16.80 18.91 9.25
CA ILE A 143 -17.99 19.20 8.43
C ILE A 143 -19.05 18.10 8.55
N VAL A 144 -18.63 16.82 8.52
CA VAL A 144 -19.56 15.69 8.59
C VAL A 144 -20.16 15.50 9.98
N HIS A 145 -19.39 15.74 11.04
CA HIS A 145 -19.83 15.49 12.42
C HIS A 145 -20.52 16.70 13.07
N GLN A 146 -20.18 17.93 12.67
CA GLN A 146 -20.72 19.17 13.22
C GLN A 146 -21.61 19.86 12.20
N LYS A 147 -22.93 19.82 12.41
CA LYS A 147 -23.91 20.38 11.46
C LYS A 147 -23.79 21.89 11.29
N ASP A 148 -23.47 22.61 12.37
CA ASP A 148 -23.49 24.07 12.43
C ASP A 148 -22.10 24.70 12.21
N ILE A 149 -21.11 23.92 11.78
CA ILE A 149 -19.78 24.47 11.49
C ILE A 149 -19.84 25.41 10.30
N LEU A 150 -19.42 26.65 10.49
CA LEU A 150 -19.24 27.60 9.39
C LEU A 150 -17.84 27.44 8.82
N ILE A 151 -17.74 27.39 7.50
CA ILE A 151 -16.45 27.37 6.79
C ILE A 151 -16.37 28.57 5.87
N THR A 152 -15.19 29.17 5.79
CA THR A 152 -14.94 30.26 4.84
C THR A 152 -14.62 29.69 3.46
N LYS A 153 -14.85 30.49 2.42
CA LYS A 153 -14.42 30.16 1.06
C LYS A 153 -12.92 29.87 0.98
N GLU A 154 -12.10 30.64 1.70
CA GLU A 154 -10.65 30.43 1.76
C GLU A 154 -10.29 29.07 2.39
N GLN A 155 -10.97 28.66 3.47
CA GLN A 155 -10.74 27.34 4.07
C GLN A 155 -11.10 26.21 3.11
N ALA A 156 -12.21 26.35 2.38
CA ALA A 156 -12.63 25.38 1.38
C ALA A 156 -11.68 25.30 0.19
N GLU A 157 -11.25 26.44 -0.35
CA GLU A 157 -10.27 26.51 -1.43
C GLU A 157 -8.92 25.92 -1.01
N ARG A 158 -8.46 26.19 0.21
CA ARG A 158 -7.21 25.62 0.73
C ARG A 158 -7.29 24.10 0.89
N ALA A 159 -8.39 23.59 1.44
CA ALA A 159 -8.61 22.15 1.57
C ALA A 159 -8.73 21.46 0.21
N ALA A 160 -9.50 22.03 -0.73
CA ALA A 160 -9.61 21.51 -2.08
C ALA A 160 -8.26 21.53 -2.82
N LYS A 161 -7.47 22.59 -2.65
CA LYS A 161 -6.12 22.67 -3.20
C LYS A 161 -5.23 21.55 -2.68
N ALA A 162 -5.26 21.26 -1.37
CA ALA A 162 -4.48 20.16 -0.80
C ALA A 162 -4.82 18.80 -1.42
N TYR A 163 -6.12 18.50 -1.58
CA TYR A 163 -6.54 17.28 -2.29
C TYR A 163 -6.11 17.28 -3.76
N GLY A 164 -6.19 18.42 -4.44
CA GLY A 164 -5.79 18.55 -5.84
C GLY A 164 -4.30 18.34 -6.05
N GLU A 165 -3.46 18.84 -5.13
CA GLU A 165 -2.01 18.59 -5.14
C GLU A 165 -1.73 17.10 -4.87
N GLY A 166 -2.41 16.48 -3.90
CA GLY A 166 -2.29 15.05 -3.66
C GLY A 166 -2.67 14.20 -4.88
N LEU A 167 -3.79 14.52 -5.54
CA LEU A 167 -4.22 13.82 -6.77
C LEU A 167 -3.24 14.00 -7.93
N LYS A 168 -2.60 15.17 -8.05
CA LYS A 168 -1.54 15.44 -9.04
C LYS A 168 -0.26 14.65 -8.75
N GLU A 169 0.15 14.58 -7.49
CA GLU A 169 1.31 13.76 -7.07
C GLU A 169 1.11 12.27 -7.34
N LEU A 170 -0.15 11.82 -7.35
CA LEU A 170 -0.55 10.46 -7.71
C LEU A 170 -0.82 10.28 -9.22
N GLU A 171 -0.53 11.29 -10.03
CA GLU A 171 -0.70 11.29 -11.51
C GLU A 171 -2.14 11.04 -11.98
N VAL A 172 -3.12 11.47 -11.19
CA VAL A 172 -4.55 11.29 -11.48
C VAL A 172 -5.19 12.53 -12.11
N LEU A 173 -4.74 13.71 -11.71
CA LEU A 173 -5.13 15.03 -12.24
C LEU A 173 -3.93 15.70 -12.91
#